data_AF-X1TQ80-F1
#
_entry.id   AF-X1TQ80-F1
#
_cell.length_a   1.000
_cell.length_b   1.000
_cell.length_c   1.000
_cell.angle_alpha   90.00
_cell.angle_beta   90.00
_cell.angle_gamma   90.00
#
_symmetry.space_group_name_H-M   'P 1'
#
loop_
_entity.id
_entity.type
_entity.pdbx_description
1 polymer ?
#
loop_
_entity_poly.entity_id
_entity_poly.type
_entity_poly.pdbx_seq_one_letter_code
_entity_poly.pdbx_strand_id
1 'polypeptide(L)'
;VFHAYVPDLYESLGIYLPLIVVNCIILGRAEAFASKNPILSSIADALGVSIGFFLALLIISFLRESLGTGSVSLFGVSLFTLPVLGENPMTLFILAPGAFLIMALLLALFRRMGVMKCE
;
A
#
# COMPACT_ATOMS: atom_id res chain seq x y z
N VAL A 1 -16.36 -3.52 19.83
CA VAL A 1 -16.61 -4.85 19.22
C VAL A 1 -15.34 -5.71 19.22
N PHE A 2 -14.27 -5.32 18.53
CA PHE A 2 -13.01 -6.09 18.52
C PHE A 2 -12.44 -6.37 19.92
N HIS A 3 -12.38 -5.37 20.80
CA HIS A 3 -11.95 -5.55 22.19
C HIS A 3 -12.82 -6.54 23.01
N ALA A 4 -14.08 -6.75 22.63
CA ALA A 4 -15.02 -7.56 23.40
C ALA A 4 -15.11 -9.02 22.90
N TYR A 5 -14.96 -9.23 21.59
CA TYR A 5 -15.14 -10.55 20.97
C TYR A 5 -13.83 -11.19 20.50
N VAL A 6 -12.78 -10.39 20.23
CA VAL A 6 -11.51 -10.88 19.68
C VAL A 6 -10.33 -10.03 20.19
N PRO A 7 -9.94 -10.18 21.47
CA PRO A 7 -8.91 -9.34 22.09
C PRO A 7 -7.52 -9.48 21.44
N ASP A 8 -7.14 -10.69 21.01
CA ASP A 8 -5.84 -10.95 20.37
C ASP A 8 -5.65 -10.16 19.05
N LEU A 9 -6.72 -10.01 18.27
CA LEU A 9 -6.70 -9.20 17.05
C LEU A 9 -6.65 -7.71 17.37
N TYR A 10 -7.35 -7.27 18.42
CA TYR A 10 -7.33 -5.86 18.82
C TYR A 10 -5.93 -5.41 19.26
N GLU A 11 -5.20 -6.27 19.96
CA GLU A 11 -3.82 -5.99 20.38
C GLU A 11 -2.87 -5.94 19.17
N SER A 12 -3.00 -6.87 18.23
CA SER A 12 -2.19 -6.92 17.00
C SER A 12 -2.44 -5.72 16.06
N LEU A 13 -3.68 -5.23 16.00
CA LEU A 13 -4.08 -4.13 15.12
C LEU A 13 -4.02 -2.75 15.80
N GLY A 14 -3.60 -2.69 17.06
CA GLY A 14 -3.84 -1.56 17.97
C GLY A 14 -3.60 -0.17 17.39
N ILE A 15 -2.38 0.10 16.89
CA ILE A 15 -2.03 1.42 16.34
C ILE A 15 -2.63 1.65 14.94
N TYR A 16 -2.93 0.58 14.20
CA TYR A 16 -3.48 0.69 12.85
C TYR A 16 -4.95 1.14 12.86
N LEU A 17 -5.75 0.82 13.89
CA LEU A 17 -7.15 1.25 13.97
C LEU A 17 -7.30 2.79 13.91
N PRO A 18 -6.62 3.58 14.76
CA PRO A 18 -6.67 5.03 14.67
C PRO A 18 -6.16 5.57 13.32
N LEU A 19 -5.10 4.98 12.77
CA LEU A 19 -4.53 5.38 11.47
C LEU A 19 -5.49 5.16 10.30
N ILE A 20 -6.35 4.13 10.37
CA ILE A 20 -7.39 3.88 9.38
C ILE A 20 -8.45 4.97 9.46
N VAL A 21 -8.90 5.35 10.66
CA VAL A 21 -9.96 6.36 10.84
C VAL A 21 -9.53 7.74 10.34
N VAL A 22 -8.27 8.11 10.53
CA VAL A 22 -7.72 9.41 10.07
C VAL A 22 -7.13 9.35 8.66
N ASN A 23 -7.34 8.27 7.91
CA ASN A 23 -6.78 8.15 6.58
C ASN A 23 -7.45 9.13 5.59
N CYS A 24 -6.64 9.97 4.94
CA CYS A 24 -7.10 10.98 4.01
C CYS A 24 -7.87 10.43 2.81
N ILE A 25 -7.59 9.19 2.38
CA ILE A 25 -8.29 8.59 1.23
C ILE A 25 -9.76 8.29 1.57
N ILE A 26 -10.01 7.85 2.80
CA ILE A 26 -11.36 7.48 3.26
C ILE A 26 -12.17 8.76 3.45
N LEU A 27 -11.63 9.75 4.17
CA LEU A 27 -12.31 11.02 4.40
C LEU A 27 -12.54 11.77 3.07
N GLY A 28 -11.53 11.83 2.19
CA GLY A 28 -11.64 12.53 0.91
C GLY A 28 -12.69 11.93 -0.03
N ARG A 29 -12.82 10.60 -0.10
CA ARG A 29 -13.87 9.95 -0.90
C ARG A 29 -15.26 10.06 -0.25
N ALA A 30 -15.33 10.02 1.08
CA ALA A 30 -16.58 10.22 1.80
C ALA A 30 -17.16 11.63 1.53
N GLU A 31 -16.31 12.65 1.61
CA GLU A 31 -16.70 14.04 1.36
C GLU A 31 -16.97 14.33 -0.13
N ALA A 32 -16.14 13.83 -1.04
CA ALA A 32 -16.25 14.15 -2.46
C ALA A 32 -17.35 13.36 -3.20
N PHE A 33 -17.55 12.08 -2.86
CA PHE A 33 -18.43 11.18 -3.59
C PHE A 33 -19.63 10.70 -2.77
N ALA A 34 -19.40 10.14 -1.58
CA ALA A 34 -20.48 9.52 -0.80
C ALA A 34 -21.53 10.54 -0.30
N SER A 35 -21.12 11.79 -0.05
CA SER A 35 -22.03 12.86 0.40
C SER A 35 -23.05 13.32 -0.67
N LYS A 36 -22.78 13.06 -1.95
CA LYS A 36 -23.56 13.59 -3.09
C LYS A 36 -24.22 12.51 -3.95
N ASN A 37 -23.98 11.23 -3.68
CA ASN A 37 -24.41 10.12 -4.52
C ASN A 37 -25.27 9.10 -3.76
N PRO A 38 -26.11 8.33 -4.46
CA PRO A 38 -26.88 7.26 -3.83
C PRO A 38 -25.97 6.16 -3.26
N ILE A 39 -26.49 5.45 -2.25
CA ILE A 39 -25.76 4.41 -1.50
C ILE A 39 -25.11 3.35 -2.40
N LEU A 40 -25.82 2.93 -3.46
CA LEU A 40 -25.39 1.82 -4.31
C LEU A 40 -24.19 2.20 -5.19
N SER A 41 -24.18 3.44 -5.68
CA SER A 41 -23.04 4.02 -6.41
C SER A 41 -21.84 4.23 -5.47
N SER A 42 -22.09 4.68 -4.25
CA SER A 42 -21.05 4.94 -3.25
C SER A 42 -20.36 3.65 -2.78
N ILE A 43 -21.08 2.53 -2.69
CA ILE A 43 -20.50 1.22 -2.37
C ILE A 43 -19.58 0.74 -3.50
N ALA A 44 -20.03 0.86 -4.76
CA ALA A 44 -19.22 0.50 -5.92
C ALA A 44 -17.92 1.33 -5.98
N ASP A 45 -18.00 2.62 -5.69
CA ASP A 45 -16.85 3.51 -5.60
C ASP A 45 -15.88 3.12 -4.48
N ALA A 46 -16.39 2.87 -3.27
CA ALA A 46 -15.58 2.47 -2.12
C ALA A 46 -14.83 1.15 -2.39
N LEU A 47 -15.49 0.17 -3.02
CA LEU A 47 -14.85 -1.08 -3.43
C LEU A 47 -13.77 -0.86 -4.48
N GLY A 48 -14.04 -0.06 -5.51
CA GLY A 48 -13.06 0.25 -6.55
C GLY A 48 -11.80 0.93 -6.00
N VAL A 49 -11.98 1.97 -5.16
CA VAL A 49 -10.87 2.72 -4.57
C VAL A 49 -10.06 1.86 -3.60
N SER A 50 -10.72 1.07 -2.75
CA SER A 50 -10.02 0.23 -1.77
C SER A 50 -9.23 -0.91 -2.43
N ILE A 51 -9.79 -1.56 -3.46
CA ILE A 51 -9.07 -2.59 -4.24
C ILE A 51 -7.87 -1.98 -4.97
N GLY A 52 -8.05 -0.81 -5.60
CA GLY A 52 -6.95 -0.10 -6.26
C GLY A 52 -5.84 0.31 -5.29
N PHE A 53 -6.21 0.83 -4.12
CA PHE A 53 -5.26 1.21 -3.07
C PHE A 53 -4.51 -0.01 -2.51
N PHE A 54 -5.21 -1.12 -2.29
CA PHE A 54 -4.60 -2.37 -1.87
C PHE A 54 -3.58 -2.90 -2.89
N LEU A 55 -3.95 -2.94 -4.18
CA LEU A 55 -3.05 -3.37 -5.25
C LEU A 55 -1.82 -2.46 -5.37
N ALA A 56 -2.01 -1.13 -5.25
CA ALA A 56 -0.90 -0.19 -5.24
C ALA A 56 0.06 -0.52 -4.09
N LEU A 57 -0.44 -0.62 -2.85
CA LEU A 57 0.40 -0.94 -1.68
C LEU A 57 1.11 -2.29 -1.81
N LEU A 58 0.48 -3.28 -2.43
CA LEU A 58 1.08 -4.59 -2.66
C LEU A 58 2.30 -4.48 -3.60
N ILE A 59 2.15 -3.81 -4.74
CA ILE A 59 3.24 -3.60 -5.71
C ILE A 59 4.40 -2.83 -5.06
N ILE A 60 4.07 -1.80 -4.30
CA ILE A 60 5.06 -0.96 -3.60
C ILE A 60 5.81 -1.77 -2.56
N SER A 61 5.09 -2.55 -1.75
CA SER A 61 5.68 -3.38 -0.69
C SER A 61 6.58 -4.46 -1.30
N PHE A 62 6.14 -5.08 -2.40
CA PHE A 62 6.93 -6.05 -3.14
C PHE A 62 8.25 -5.47 -3.67
N LEU A 63 8.21 -4.28 -4.28
CA LEU A 63 9.41 -3.59 -4.74
C LEU A 63 10.32 -3.17 -3.57
N ARG A 64 9.75 -2.73 -2.44
CA ARG A 64 10.52 -2.37 -1.23
C ARG A 64 11.23 -3.56 -0.62
N GLU A 65 10.55 -4.70 -0.52
CA GLU A 65 11.14 -5.93 0.01
C GLU A 65 12.26 -6.42 -0.91
N SER A 66 11.99 -6.52 -2.22
CA SER A 66 12.97 -6.94 -3.23
C SER A 66 14.24 -6.08 -3.23
N LEU A 67 14.11 -4.74 -3.14
CA LEU A 67 15.26 -3.81 -3.13
C LEU A 67 15.94 -3.68 -1.76
N GLY A 68 15.21 -3.88 -0.66
CA GLY A 68 15.70 -3.68 0.70
C GLY A 68 16.47 -4.87 1.28
N THR A 69 16.05 -6.10 0.98
CA THR A 69 16.67 -7.34 1.52
C THR A 69 17.47 -8.11 0.48
N GLY A 70 17.45 -7.68 -0.79
CA GLY A 70 18.15 -8.38 -1.89
C GLY A 70 17.58 -9.76 -2.22
N SER A 71 16.43 -10.12 -1.63
CA SER A 71 15.77 -11.41 -1.81
C SER A 71 14.26 -11.23 -1.86
N VAL A 72 13.61 -11.93 -2.79
CA VAL A 72 12.15 -12.02 -2.82
C VAL A 72 11.77 -13.16 -1.89
N SER A 73 11.50 -12.82 -0.63
CA SER A 73 10.86 -13.71 0.34
C SER A 73 9.35 -13.57 0.15
N LEU A 74 8.68 -14.67 -0.17
CA LEU A 74 7.22 -14.70 -0.22
C LEU A 74 6.78 -15.68 0.86
N PHE A 75 6.07 -15.18 1.88
CA PHE A 75 5.55 -16.02 2.97
C PHE A 75 6.62 -16.80 3.77
N GLY A 76 7.81 -16.22 3.97
CA GLY A 76 8.88 -16.85 4.76
C GLY A 76 9.67 -17.94 4.01
N VAL A 77 9.48 -18.06 2.70
CA VAL A 77 10.26 -18.95 1.82
C VAL A 77 11.05 -18.09 0.84
N SER A 78 12.38 -18.14 0.92
CA SER A 78 13.28 -17.42 0.03
C SER A 78 13.36 -18.13 -1.33
N LEU A 79 12.67 -17.60 -2.34
CA LEU A 79 12.59 -18.26 -3.67
C LEU A 79 13.76 -17.92 -4.59
N PHE A 80 14.39 -16.75 -4.44
CA PHE A 80 15.50 -16.35 -5.31
C PHE A 80 16.46 -15.41 -4.58
N THR A 81 17.71 -15.86 -4.38
CA THR A 81 18.82 -15.08 -3.80
C THR A 81 19.56 -14.42 -4.96
N LEU A 82 19.49 -13.09 -5.11
CA LEU A 82 20.35 -12.37 -6.05
C LEU A 82 21.73 -12.18 -5.38
N PRO A 83 22.80 -12.83 -5.85
CA PRO A 83 24.12 -12.77 -5.20
C PRO A 83 24.78 -11.38 -5.24
N VAL A 84 24.25 -10.42 -6.03
CA VAL A 84 24.83 -9.07 -6.19
C VAL A 84 24.33 -8.05 -5.15
N LEU A 85 23.17 -8.27 -4.53
CA LEU A 85 22.57 -7.36 -3.52
C LEU A 85 22.70 -7.87 -2.08
N GLY A 86 23.31 -9.04 -1.86
CA GLY A 86 23.46 -9.64 -0.53
C GLY A 86 24.53 -8.98 0.36
N GLU A 87 25.52 -8.32 -0.22
CA GLU A 87 26.62 -7.72 0.57
C GLU A 87 26.35 -6.27 1.02
N ASN A 88 25.42 -5.56 0.37
CA ASN A 88 25.05 -4.19 0.74
C ASN A 88 23.52 -4.02 0.69
N PRO A 89 22.78 -4.47 1.72
CA PRO A 89 21.35 -4.20 1.78
C PRO A 89 21.14 -2.69 1.75
N MET A 90 20.42 -2.19 0.74
CA MET A 90 20.04 -0.78 0.66
C MET A 90 18.92 -0.50 1.66
N THR A 91 19.27 -0.46 2.94
CA THR A 91 18.39 -0.12 4.09
C THR A 91 17.68 1.22 3.90
N LEU A 92 18.22 2.09 3.05
CA LEU A 92 17.59 3.33 2.59
C LEU A 92 16.18 3.08 2.00
N PHE A 93 15.96 1.97 1.30
CA PHE A 93 14.65 1.63 0.72
C PHE A 93 13.61 1.14 1.74
N ILE A 94 14.05 0.72 2.92
CA ILE A 94 13.15 0.36 4.04
C ILE A 94 12.68 1.62 4.77
N LEU A 95 13.51 2.67 4.79
CA LEU A 95 13.18 3.93 5.44
C LEU A 95 12.12 4.74 4.65
N ALA A 96 11.45 5.69 5.33
CA ALA A 96 10.47 6.60 4.72
C ALA A 96 10.89 7.23 3.37
N PRO A 97 12.12 7.75 3.17
CA PRO A 97 12.55 8.31 1.88
C PRO A 97 12.54 7.30 0.72
N GLY A 98 12.79 6.01 1.00
CA GLY A 98 12.76 4.95 0.00
C GLY A 98 11.37 4.71 -0.59
N ALA A 99 10.33 4.83 0.24
CA ALA A 99 8.95 4.68 -0.21
C ALA A 99 8.55 5.79 -1.20
N PHE A 100 8.97 7.04 -0.97
CA PHE A 100 8.71 8.15 -1.89
C PHE A 100 9.43 7.98 -3.23
N LEU A 101 10.67 7.46 -3.21
CA LEU A 101 11.44 7.21 -4.44
C LEU A 101 10.75 6.13 -5.29
N ILE A 102 10.31 5.02 -4.68
CA ILE A 102 9.57 3.96 -5.38
C ILE A 102 8.25 4.48 -5.93
N MET A 103 7.51 5.30 -5.17
CA MET A 103 6.30 5.97 -5.68
C MET A 103 6.62 6.77 -6.95
N ALA A 104 7.62 7.64 -6.86
CA ALA A 104 8.00 8.50 -7.98
C ALA A 104 8.40 7.69 -9.22
N LEU A 105 9.18 6.61 -9.04
CA LEU A 105 9.62 5.74 -10.12
C LEU A 105 8.46 4.96 -10.74
N LEU A 106 7.54 4.44 -9.92
CA LEU A 106 6.35 3.72 -10.39
C LEU A 106 5.44 4.66 -11.20
N LEU A 107 5.20 5.88 -10.70
CA LEU A 107 4.42 6.89 -11.41
C LEU A 107 5.09 7.31 -12.73
N ALA A 108 6.42 7.48 -12.73
CA ALA A 108 7.18 7.78 -13.95
C ALA A 108 7.08 6.65 -14.99
N LEU A 109 7.10 5.39 -14.55
CA LEU A 109 6.97 4.22 -15.41
C LEU A 109 5.55 4.12 -16.00
N PHE A 110 4.51 4.29 -15.18
CA PHE A 110 3.11 4.31 -15.64
C PHE A 110 2.84 5.46 -16.63
N ARG A 111 3.45 6.62 -16.41
CA ARG A 111 3.44 7.72 -17.37
C ARG A 111 4.11 7.32 -18.68
N ARG A 112 5.28 6.68 -18.63
CA ARG A 112 6.00 6.24 -19.84
C ARG A 112 5.24 5.18 -20.62
N MET A 113 4.54 4.27 -19.95
CA MET A 113 3.70 3.26 -20.59
C MET A 113 2.36 3.81 -21.12
N GLY A 114 2.10 5.11 -20.97
CA GLY A 114 0.87 5.75 -21.46
C GLY A 114 -0.39 5.39 -20.66
N VAL A 115 -0.24 4.81 -19.46
CA VAL A 115 -1.36 4.46 -18.57
C VAL A 115 -1.95 5.70 -17.93
N MET A 116 -1.11 6.71 -17.66
CA MET A 116 -1.51 7.99 -17.08
C MET A 116 -1.49 9.07 -18.15
N LYS A 117 -2.63 9.75 -18.35
CA LYS A 117 -2.70 10.94 -19.20
C LYS A 117 -2.34 12.16 -18.34
N CYS A 118 -1.52 13.07 -18.87
CA CYS A 118 -1.35 14.38 -18.25
C CYS A 118 -2.69 15.12 -18.36
N GLU A 119 -3.36 15.30 -17.22
CA GLU A 119 -4.37 16.34 -17.04
C GLU A 119 -3.73 17.49 -16.26
#